data_AF-A0A254USP4-F1
#
_entry.id   AF-A0A254USP4-F1
#
_cell.length_a   1.000
_cell.length_b   1.000
_cell.length_c   1.000
_cell.angle_alpha   90.00
_cell.angle_beta   90.00
_cell.angle_gamma   90.00
#
_symmetry.space_group_name_H-M   'P 1'
#
loop_
_entity.id
_entity.type
_entity.pdbx_description
1 polymer ?
#
loop_
_entity_poly.entity_id
_entity_poly.type
_entity_poly.pdbx_seq_one_letter_code
_entity_poly.pdbx_strand_id
1 'polypeptide(L)'
;MSIRAPRAGLAVVPNGEDLQGRFAKRGQVISYVLTEEDTAALRVVVGQDDVDLVRNATGRVDVMPVEYGGQSYPATIVREVPGGIRDLPTPALGLQGGGTVPVDPGDTKGLRTLQRVFEFELEMAPDAALPLLGRRVEVRFSHGTLPIGFQAYRALRQLFLRLYDV
;
A
#
# COMPACT_ATOMS: atom_id res chain seq x y z
N MET A 1 14.38 20.57 -29.67
CA MET A 1 13.69 19.27 -29.44
C MET A 1 12.79 19.46 -28.24
N SER A 2 11.47 19.25 -28.37
CA SER A 2 10.53 19.39 -27.26
C SER A 2 9.93 18.03 -26.92
N ILE A 3 9.85 17.73 -25.63
CA ILE A 3 9.18 16.53 -25.11
C ILE A 3 7.81 16.98 -24.62
N ARG A 4 6.75 16.26 -24.99
CA ARG A 4 5.38 16.54 -24.56
C ARG A 4 4.91 15.43 -23.64
N ALA A 5 4.14 15.82 -22.62
CA ALA A 5 3.47 14.86 -21.76
C ALA A 5 2.43 14.06 -22.58
N PRO A 6 2.32 12.73 -22.35
CA PRO A 6 1.34 11.90 -23.06
C PRO A 6 -0.09 12.07 -22.51
N ARG A 7 -0.25 12.66 -21.33
CA ARG A 7 -1.53 12.92 -20.67
C ARG A 7 -1.52 14.26 -19.94
N ALA A 8 -2.71 14.80 -19.67
CA ALA A 8 -2.87 15.95 -18.78
C ALA A 8 -2.64 15.54 -17.32
N GLY A 9 -2.06 16.43 -16.51
CA GLY A 9 -1.78 16.18 -15.10
C GLY A 9 -0.73 17.13 -14.51
N LEU A 10 -0.40 16.91 -13.25
CA LEU A 10 0.67 17.61 -12.54
C LEU A 10 2.03 17.03 -12.96
N ALA A 11 2.86 17.85 -13.59
CA ALA A 11 4.23 17.47 -13.94
C ALA A 11 5.14 17.60 -12.71
N VAL A 12 5.69 16.47 -12.26
CA VAL A 12 6.70 16.42 -11.20
C VAL A 12 8.05 16.10 -11.82
N VAL A 13 8.95 17.07 -11.74
CA VAL A 13 10.32 16.98 -12.25
C VAL A 13 11.28 16.87 -11.06
N PRO A 14 11.70 15.66 -10.69
CA PRO A 14 12.68 15.50 -9.60
C PRO A 14 13.99 16.16 -10.03
N ASN A 15 14.55 17.01 -9.16
CA ASN A 15 15.80 17.74 -9.41
C ASN A 15 15.79 18.54 -10.72
N GLY A 16 14.70 19.28 -10.99
CA GLY A 16 14.52 20.02 -12.24
C GLY A 16 15.63 21.02 -12.57
N GLU A 17 16.32 21.55 -11.57
CA GLU A 17 17.47 22.45 -11.75
C GLU A 17 18.68 21.73 -12.36
N ASP A 18 18.91 20.47 -11.99
CA ASP A 18 20.04 19.66 -12.48
C ASP A 18 19.88 19.21 -13.95
N LEU A 19 18.69 19.38 -14.52
CA LEU A 19 18.42 19.04 -15.91
C LEU A 19 18.85 20.13 -16.89
N GLN A 20 19.01 21.37 -16.43
CA GLN A 20 19.49 22.44 -17.29
C GLN A 20 20.97 22.19 -17.66
N GLY A 21 21.23 22.05 -18.96
CA GLY A 21 22.59 21.80 -19.48
C GLY A 21 23.06 20.36 -19.44
N ARG A 22 22.26 19.40 -18.96
CA ARG A 22 22.60 17.96 -19.03
C ARG A 22 22.06 17.29 -20.29
N PHE A 23 22.85 16.38 -20.85
CA PHE A 23 22.40 15.46 -21.89
C PHE A 23 21.60 14.32 -21.27
N ALA A 24 20.32 14.19 -21.66
CA ALA A 24 19.51 13.04 -21.30
C ALA A 24 19.80 11.85 -22.23
N LYS A 25 19.99 10.67 -21.65
CA LYS A 25 20.15 9.43 -22.43
C LYS A 25 18.78 8.93 -22.91
N ARG A 26 18.74 8.26 -24.05
CA ARG A 26 17.51 7.59 -24.51
C ARG A 26 17.09 6.54 -23.47
N GLY A 27 15.83 6.62 -23.01
CA GLY A 27 15.28 5.75 -21.96
C GLY A 27 15.49 6.26 -20.54
N GLN A 28 16.19 7.38 -20.34
CA GLN A 28 16.29 8.02 -19.02
C GLN A 28 14.95 8.65 -18.64
N VAL A 29 14.47 8.37 -17.44
CA VAL A 29 13.29 9.03 -16.88
C VAL A 29 13.66 10.46 -16.47
N ILE A 30 12.93 11.45 -16.99
CA ILE A 30 13.19 12.89 -16.77
C ILE A 30 12.14 13.50 -15.84
N SER A 31 10.88 13.09 -15.99
CA SER A 31 9.76 13.62 -15.21
C SER A 31 8.64 12.60 -15.14
N TYR A 32 7.74 12.80 -14.17
CA TYR A 32 6.50 12.06 -14.00
C TYR A 32 5.33 13.01 -14.21
N VAL A 33 4.24 12.52 -14.79
CA VAL A 33 2.98 13.27 -14.90
C VAL A 33 1.95 12.51 -14.07
N LEU A 34 1.40 13.19 -13.07
CA LEU A 34 0.50 12.61 -12.08
C LEU A 34 -0.90 13.14 -12.30
N THR A 35 -1.90 12.28 -12.16
CA THR A 35 -3.31 12.63 -12.19
C THR A 35 -3.89 12.56 -10.77
N GLU A 36 -5.07 13.14 -10.56
CA GLU A 36 -5.78 13.05 -9.28
C GLU A 36 -6.02 11.59 -8.87
N GLU A 37 -6.35 10.73 -9.84
CA GLU A 37 -6.51 9.28 -9.66
C GLU A 37 -5.22 8.62 -9.13
N ASP A 38 -4.05 8.95 -9.70
CA ASP A 38 -2.77 8.39 -9.26
C ASP A 38 -2.42 8.80 -7.82
N THR A 39 -2.90 9.97 -7.39
CA THR A 39 -2.64 10.49 -6.03
C THR A 39 -3.61 9.94 -4.97
N ALA A 40 -4.77 9.45 -5.40
CA ALA A 40 -5.78 8.86 -4.51
C ALA A 40 -5.60 7.34 -4.32
N ALA A 41 -4.87 6.69 -5.22
CA ALA A 41 -4.59 5.27 -5.16
C ALA A 41 -3.57 4.93 -4.06
N LEU A 42 -3.95 3.98 -3.20
CA LEU A 42 -3.14 3.50 -2.09
C LEU A 42 -2.92 1.99 -2.24
N ARG A 43 -1.69 1.55 -2.00
CA ARG A 43 -1.34 0.13 -2.00
C ARG A 43 -1.10 -0.32 -0.57
N VAL A 44 -1.85 -1.33 -0.15
CA VAL A 44 -1.75 -1.91 1.19
C VAL A 44 -1.49 -3.39 1.06
N VAL A 45 -0.67 -3.90 1.98
CA VAL A 45 -0.31 -5.31 2.02
C VAL A 45 -0.90 -5.91 3.29
N VAL A 46 -1.59 -7.05 3.12
CA VAL A 46 -2.26 -7.80 4.19
C VAL A 46 -1.65 -9.20 4.28
N GLY A 47 -1.42 -9.68 5.51
CA GLY A 47 -0.88 -11.02 5.75
C GLY A 47 -1.90 -12.12 5.45
N GLN A 48 -1.40 -13.34 5.23
CA GLN A 48 -2.21 -14.52 4.93
C GLN A 48 -3.27 -14.83 6.01
N ASP A 49 -2.99 -14.56 7.28
CA ASP A 49 -3.93 -14.85 8.40
C ASP A 49 -5.19 -13.96 8.39
N ASP A 50 -5.11 -12.79 7.76
CA ASP A 50 -6.14 -11.75 7.81
C ASP A 50 -6.79 -11.48 6.45
N VAL A 51 -6.23 -12.01 5.35
CA VAL A 51 -6.75 -11.78 3.98
C VAL A 51 -8.21 -12.22 3.84
N ASP A 52 -8.59 -13.35 4.43
CA ASP A 52 -9.97 -13.87 4.36
C ASP A 52 -10.97 -12.92 5.02
N LEU A 53 -10.54 -12.23 6.07
CA LEU A 53 -11.36 -11.27 6.79
C LEU A 53 -11.49 -9.96 6.02
N VAL A 54 -10.37 -9.46 5.48
CA VAL A 54 -10.39 -8.25 4.64
C VAL A 54 -11.24 -8.48 3.39
N ARG A 55 -11.14 -9.67 2.80
CA ARG A 55 -11.91 -10.03 1.59
C ARG A 55 -13.41 -10.18 1.86
N ASN A 56 -13.81 -10.90 2.91
CA ASN A 56 -15.21 -11.32 3.09
C ASN A 56 -16.01 -10.50 4.09
N ALA A 57 -15.35 -9.68 4.91
CA ALA A 57 -16.00 -9.03 6.05
C ALA A 57 -15.59 -7.56 6.24
N THR A 58 -14.97 -6.91 5.25
CA THR A 58 -14.71 -5.47 5.33
C THR A 58 -16.00 -4.69 5.12
N GLY A 59 -16.48 -4.02 6.18
CA GLY A 59 -17.63 -3.11 6.10
C GLY A 59 -17.21 -1.66 5.86
N ARG A 60 -16.07 -1.24 6.42
CA ARG A 60 -15.56 0.14 6.28
C ARG A 60 -14.04 0.14 6.30
N VAL A 61 -13.43 0.96 5.43
CA VAL A 61 -11.98 1.19 5.41
C VAL A 61 -11.71 2.64 5.76
N ASP A 62 -10.87 2.86 6.77
CA ASP A 62 -10.38 4.18 7.13
C ASP A 62 -8.86 4.23 6.91
N VAL A 63 -8.38 5.31 6.29
CA VAL A 63 -6.97 5.56 6.02
C VAL A 63 -6.52 6.75 6.85
N MET A 64 -5.41 6.59 7.56
CA MET A 64 -4.81 7.63 8.38
C MET A 64 -3.38 7.90 7.87
N PRO A 65 -3.14 9.03 7.19
CA PRO A 65 -1.80 9.47 6.85
C PRO A 65 -0.99 9.72 8.12
N VAL A 66 0.22 9.17 8.21
CA VAL A 66 1.06 9.25 9.43
C VAL A 66 1.45 10.70 9.76
N GLU A 67 1.55 11.55 8.74
CA GLU A 67 2.03 12.93 8.85
C GLU A 67 0.96 13.92 9.35
N TYR A 68 -0.34 13.59 9.23
CA TYR A 68 -1.44 14.55 9.37
C TYR A 68 -2.18 14.46 10.71
N GLY A 69 -1.44 14.29 11.80
CA GLY A 69 -1.97 14.51 13.16
C GLY A 69 -3.13 13.59 13.58
N GLY A 70 -3.27 12.41 12.96
CA GLY A 70 -4.24 11.40 13.35
C GLY A 70 -5.63 11.52 12.72
N GLN A 71 -5.81 12.36 11.70
CA GLN A 71 -7.08 12.44 10.97
C GLN A 71 -7.26 11.21 10.06
N SER A 72 -8.40 10.53 10.18
CA SER A 72 -8.75 9.39 9.36
C SER A 72 -9.73 9.78 8.24
N TYR A 73 -9.51 9.25 7.05
CA TYR A 73 -10.31 9.49 5.86
C TYR A 73 -10.95 8.19 5.37
N PRO A 74 -12.21 8.21 4.91
CA PRO A 74 -12.84 7.03 4.35
C PRO A 74 -12.18 6.64 3.02
N ALA A 75 -11.97 5.34 2.83
CA ALA A 75 -11.49 4.78 1.58
C ALA A 75 -12.33 3.57 1.17
N THR A 76 -12.19 3.17 -0.09
CA THR A 76 -12.86 2.00 -0.66
C THR A 76 -11.84 1.05 -1.27
N ILE A 77 -12.07 -0.25 -1.16
CA ILE A 77 -11.26 -1.26 -1.85
C ILE A 77 -11.64 -1.24 -3.33
N VAL A 78 -10.70 -0.89 -4.19
CA VAL A 78 -10.89 -0.91 -5.65
C VAL A 78 -10.74 -2.34 -6.17
N ARG A 79 -9.65 -3.01 -5.76
CA ARG A 79 -9.38 -4.39 -6.14
C ARG A 79 -8.35 -5.05 -5.24
N GLU A 80 -8.40 -6.37 -5.23
CA GLU A 80 -7.33 -7.22 -4.72
C GLU A 80 -6.46 -7.69 -5.88
N VAL A 81 -5.14 -7.70 -5.70
CA VAL A 81 -4.23 -8.37 -6.63
C VAL A 81 -4.21 -9.87 -6.29
N PRO A 82 -4.73 -10.75 -7.16
CA PRO A 82 -4.84 -12.16 -6.86
C PRO A 82 -3.47 -12.85 -6.83
N GLY A 83 -3.34 -13.85 -5.97
CA GLY A 83 -2.13 -14.67 -5.85
C GLY A 83 -1.11 -14.01 -4.92
N GLY A 84 -1.14 -14.40 -3.64
CA GLY A 84 -0.26 -13.84 -2.63
C GLY A 84 1.20 -13.79 -3.08
N ILE A 85 1.77 -12.60 -3.04
CA ILE A 85 3.12 -12.28 -3.49
C ILE A 85 4.14 -12.53 -2.38
N ARG A 86 5.42 -12.68 -2.77
CA ARG A 86 6.56 -12.80 -1.86
C ARG A 86 7.52 -11.61 -1.91
N ASP A 87 7.27 -10.67 -2.81
CA ASP A 87 8.06 -9.45 -2.96
C ASP A 87 7.15 -8.25 -2.73
N LEU A 88 7.54 -7.36 -1.82
CA LEU A 88 6.78 -6.14 -1.53
C LEU A 88 6.87 -5.14 -2.69
N PRO A 89 5.82 -4.33 -2.92
CA PRO A 89 5.88 -3.23 -3.87
C PRO A 89 6.95 -2.17 -3.52
N THR A 90 7.22 -2.01 -2.23
CA THR A 90 8.19 -1.04 -1.70
C THR A 90 8.78 -1.54 -0.39
N PRO A 91 10.08 -1.30 -0.12
CA PRO A 91 10.70 -1.70 1.14
C PRO A 91 10.07 -1.02 2.36
N ALA A 92 9.41 0.13 2.17
CA ALA A 92 8.73 0.87 3.23
C ALA A 92 7.61 0.07 3.93
N LEU A 93 7.09 -0.98 3.29
CA LEU A 93 6.08 -1.87 3.88
C LEU A 93 6.69 -2.97 4.76
N GLY A 94 7.99 -3.24 4.61
CA GLY A 94 8.72 -4.23 5.38
C GLY A 94 9.20 -3.70 6.73
N LEU A 95 9.47 -4.60 7.68
CA LEU A 95 10.00 -4.26 9.02
C LEU A 95 11.28 -3.42 8.95
N GLN A 96 12.20 -3.73 8.01
CA GLN A 96 13.42 -2.93 7.84
C GLN A 96 13.15 -1.50 7.34
N GLY A 97 12.08 -1.30 6.56
CA GLY A 97 11.64 0.01 6.08
C GLY A 97 10.67 0.73 7.02
N GLY A 98 10.45 0.20 8.22
CA GLY A 98 9.54 0.78 9.22
C GLY A 98 8.06 0.40 9.08
N GLY A 99 7.74 -0.54 8.19
CA GLY A 99 6.43 -1.19 8.09
C GLY A 99 6.29 -2.34 9.08
N THR A 100 5.28 -3.18 8.89
CA THR A 100 4.95 -4.29 9.82
C THR A 100 5.21 -5.67 9.22
N VAL A 101 5.53 -5.76 7.92
CA VAL A 101 5.68 -7.04 7.22
C VAL A 101 7.07 -7.64 7.47
N PRO A 102 7.18 -8.89 7.97
CA PRO A 102 8.47 -9.55 8.12
C PRO A 102 9.14 -9.82 6.76
N VAL A 103 10.37 -9.31 6.61
CA VAL A 103 11.20 -9.47 5.41
C VAL A 103 12.46 -10.28 5.71
N ASP A 104 13.02 -10.91 4.67
CA ASP A 104 14.25 -11.71 4.75
C ASP A 104 15.45 -10.80 5.12
N PRO A 105 16.13 -11.05 6.26
CA PRO A 105 17.31 -10.27 6.65
C PRO A 105 18.48 -10.36 5.66
N GLY A 106 18.53 -11.41 4.83
CA GLY A 106 19.54 -11.59 3.80
C GLY A 106 19.26 -10.81 2.51
N ASP A 107 18.06 -10.25 2.33
CA ASP A 107 17.73 -9.41 1.19
C ASP A 107 18.15 -7.96 1.46
N THR A 108 19.20 -7.52 0.74
CA THR A 108 19.72 -6.15 0.83
C THR A 108 18.74 -5.08 0.37
N LYS A 109 17.71 -5.46 -0.39
CA LYS A 109 16.66 -4.54 -0.84
C LYS A 109 15.47 -4.49 0.12
N GLY A 110 15.34 -5.42 1.06
CA GLY A 110 14.23 -5.48 2.02
C GLY A 110 12.86 -5.68 1.37
N LEU A 111 12.79 -6.34 0.22
CA LEU A 111 11.56 -6.54 -0.54
C LEU A 111 10.97 -7.94 -0.30
N ARG A 112 11.85 -8.93 -0.15
CA ARG A 112 11.42 -10.33 -0.04
C ARG A 112 10.81 -10.61 1.33
N THR A 113 9.54 -11.00 1.35
CA THR A 113 8.81 -11.34 2.57
C THR A 113 9.08 -12.78 2.99
N LEU A 114 9.08 -13.03 4.30
CA LEU A 114 9.20 -14.39 4.85
C LEU A 114 7.92 -15.22 4.61
N GLN A 115 6.78 -14.55 4.52
CA GLN A 115 5.46 -15.14 4.35
C GLN A 115 4.77 -14.58 3.11
N ARG A 116 3.77 -15.29 2.59
CA ARG A 116 2.93 -14.76 1.50
C ARG A 116 2.08 -13.60 2.01
N VAL A 117 2.01 -12.56 1.20
CA VAL A 117 1.22 -11.36 1.49
C VAL A 117 0.34 -11.02 0.30
N PHE A 118 -0.77 -10.33 0.56
CA PHE A 118 -1.77 -9.99 -0.45
C PHE A 118 -1.85 -8.48 -0.60
N GLU A 119 -1.76 -7.99 -1.83
CA GLU A 119 -1.82 -6.57 -2.14
C GLU A 119 -3.27 -6.17 -2.45
N PHE A 120 -3.71 -5.11 -1.79
CA PHE A 120 -4.99 -4.46 -2.03
C PHE A 120 -4.75 -3.03 -2.52
N GLU A 121 -5.49 -2.66 -3.55
CA GLU A 121 -5.55 -1.29 -4.04
C GLU A 121 -6.79 -0.63 -3.45
N LEU A 122 -6.57 0.48 -2.76
CA LEU A 122 -7.60 1.30 -2.14
C LEU A 122 -7.64 2.66 -2.82
N GLU A 123 -8.80 3.29 -2.79
CA GLU A 123 -8.99 4.65 -3.28
C GLU A 123 -9.66 5.49 -2.19
N MET A 124 -9.07 6.65 -1.89
CA MET A 124 -9.66 7.63 -0.97
C MET A 124 -10.77 8.40 -1.67
N ALA A 125 -11.75 8.86 -0.89
CA ALA A 125 -12.75 9.78 -1.43
C ALA A 125 -12.08 11.05 -2.00
N PRO A 126 -12.58 11.63 -3.12
CA PRO A 126 -11.97 12.77 -3.79
C PRO A 126 -11.74 13.98 -2.86
N ASP A 127 -12.68 14.22 -1.94
CA ASP A 127 -12.63 15.33 -0.98
C ASP A 127 -11.53 15.17 0.09
N ALA A 128 -10.98 13.95 0.19
CA ALA A 128 -9.95 13.54 1.13
C ALA A 128 -8.62 13.17 0.44
N ALA A 129 -8.57 13.24 -0.89
CA ALA A 129 -7.40 12.86 -1.67
C ALA A 129 -6.29 13.92 -1.51
N LEU A 130 -5.53 13.78 -0.44
CA LEU A 130 -4.24 14.45 -0.32
C LEU A 130 -3.27 13.81 -1.33
N PRO A 131 -2.31 14.56 -1.89
CA PRO A 131 -1.25 13.98 -2.71
C PRO A 131 -0.31 13.15 -1.83
N LEU A 132 -0.68 11.88 -1.61
CA LEU A 132 0.01 10.91 -0.74
C LEU A 132 1.09 10.10 -1.48
N LEU A 133 1.57 10.59 -2.62
CA LEU A 133 2.56 9.88 -3.42
C LEU A 133 3.86 9.64 -2.64
N GLY A 134 4.23 8.37 -2.52
CA GLY A 134 5.41 7.93 -1.79
C GLY A 134 5.31 8.12 -0.27
N ARG A 135 4.12 8.45 0.26
CA ARG A 135 3.91 8.65 1.69
C ARG A 135 3.39 7.39 2.36
N ARG A 136 3.61 7.30 3.67
CA ARG A 136 3.11 6.20 4.48
C ARG A 136 1.71 6.51 5.00
N VAL A 137 0.84 5.52 4.92
CA VAL A 137 -0.49 5.55 5.53
C VAL A 137 -0.67 4.33 6.42
N GLU A 138 -1.46 4.48 7.47
CA GLU A 138 -2.00 3.37 8.24
C GLU A 138 -3.44 3.14 7.82
N VAL A 139 -3.80 1.89 7.61
CA VAL A 139 -5.14 1.53 7.13
C VAL A 139 -5.80 0.62 8.15
N ARG A 140 -7.03 0.98 8.51
CA ARG A 140 -7.87 0.20 9.40
C ARG A 140 -9.06 -0.36 8.62
N PHE A 141 -9.07 -1.67 8.48
CA PHE A 141 -10.21 -2.43 7.99
C PHE A 141 -11.16 -2.72 9.16
N SER A 142 -12.38 -2.20 9.08
CA SER A 142 -13.42 -2.40 10.09
C SER A 142 -14.35 -3.53 9.65
N HIS A 143 -14.48 -4.56 10.48
CA HIS A 143 -15.14 -5.81 10.11
C HIS A 143 -16.52 -6.03 10.76
N GLY A 144 -17.15 -4.94 11.22
CA GLY A 144 -18.41 -4.99 11.94
C GLY A 144 -18.31 -5.53 13.37
N THR A 145 -19.46 -5.63 14.04
CA THR A 145 -19.59 -6.15 15.41
C THR A 145 -19.99 -7.62 15.39
N LEU A 146 -19.00 -8.53 15.36
CA LEU A 146 -19.25 -9.94 15.60
C LEU A 146 -19.52 -10.17 17.10
N PRO A 147 -20.47 -11.04 17.50
CA PRO A 147 -20.62 -11.41 18.90
C PRO A 147 -19.30 -11.98 19.46
N ILE A 148 -19.00 -11.68 20.74
CA ILE A 148 -17.73 -12.05 21.38
C ILE A 148 -17.37 -13.53 21.23
N GLY A 149 -18.36 -14.43 21.27
CA GLY A 149 -18.13 -15.87 21.08
C GLY A 149 -17.53 -16.22 19.71
N PHE A 150 -17.96 -15.55 18.64
CA PHE A 150 -17.41 -15.76 17.30
C PHE A 150 -16.01 -15.15 17.16
N GLN A 151 -15.74 -14.01 17.81
CA GLN A 151 -14.40 -13.43 17.86
C GLN A 151 -13.42 -14.37 18.59
N ALA A 152 -13.82 -14.91 19.74
CA ALA A 152 -13.01 -15.83 20.52
C ALA A 152 -12.75 -17.17 19.81
N TYR A 153 -13.78 -17.78 19.20
CA TYR A 153 -13.62 -18.99 18.39
C TYR A 153 -12.66 -18.77 17.23
N ARG A 154 -12.76 -17.62 16.55
CA ARG A 154 -11.86 -17.29 15.46
C ARG A 154 -10.42 -17.10 15.91
N ALA A 155 -10.20 -16.37 17.01
CA ALA A 155 -8.85 -16.20 17.57
C ALA A 155 -8.24 -17.56 17.97
N LEU A 156 -9.05 -18.44 18.57
CA LEU A 156 -8.66 -19.83 18.87
C LEU A 156 -8.31 -20.62 17.60
N ARG A 157 -9.11 -20.51 16.55
CA ARG A 157 -8.84 -21.18 15.26
C ARG A 157 -7.55 -20.67 14.62
N GLN A 158 -7.33 -19.35 14.59
CA GLN A 158 -6.09 -18.76 14.06
C GLN A 158 -4.87 -19.20 14.87
N LEU A 159 -4.98 -19.25 16.20
CA LEU A 159 -3.92 -19.77 17.06
C LEU A 159 -3.61 -21.24 16.75
N PHE A 160 -4.64 -22.05 16.54
CA PHE A 160 -4.48 -23.46 16.21
C PHE A 160 -3.82 -23.66 14.84
N LEU A 161 -4.25 -22.92 13.82
CA LEU A 161 -3.63 -22.96 12.49
C LEU A 161 -2.15 -22.55 12.54
N ARG A 162 -1.82 -21.52 13.34
CA ARG A 162 -0.43 -21.08 13.52
C ARG A 162 0.44 -22.09 14.27
N LEU A 163 -0.13 -22.82 15.25
CA LEU A 163 0.61 -23.81 16.03
C LEU A 163 0.79 -25.15 15.30
N TYR A 164 -0.14 -25.51 14.41
CA TYR A 164 -0.20 -26.85 13.82
C TYR A 164 0.16 -26.92 12.33
N ASP A 165 0.55 -25.82 11.70
CA ASP A 165 1.14 -25.68 10.34
C ASP A 165 1.11 -26.98 9.49
N VAL A 166 -0.06 -27.27 8.90
CA VAL A 166 -0.26 -28.27 7.82
C VAL A 166 -0.60 -27.52 6.54
#